data_AF-A0A936A0G9-F1
#
_entry.id   AF-A0A936A0G9-F1
#
_cell.length_a   1.000
_cell.length_b   1.000
_cell.length_c   1.000
_cell.angle_alpha   90.00
_cell.angle_beta   90.00
_cell.angle_gamma   90.00
#
_symmetry.space_group_name_H-M   'P 1'
#
loop_
_entity.id
_entity.type
_entity.pdbx_description
1 polymer ?
#
loop_
_entity_poly.entity_id
_entity_poly.type
_entity_poly.pdbx_seq_one_letter_code
_entity_poly.pdbx_strand_id
1 'polypeptide(L)'
;MRPLEGDQIGNARCDMGAIEVSTAPVATYLVNLRNTDTPDASLADPNCDADLTRPGNQCTLRAAVMQANHKPGPDRIQFDHALGDAPFQLSVCSQAPNLRPASAI
;
A
#
# COMPACT_ATOMS: atom_id res chain seq x y z
N MET A 1 17.72 -18.32 21.55
CA MET A 1 17.20 -18.25 20.17
C MET A 1 17.56 -16.87 19.65
N ARG A 2 18.28 -16.79 18.52
CA ARG A 2 19.03 -15.61 18.06
C ARG A 2 18.26 -14.90 16.94
N PRO A 3 18.35 -13.57 16.81
CA PRO A 3 17.68 -12.82 15.75
C PRO A 3 18.12 -13.29 14.36
N LEU A 4 17.15 -13.49 13.47
CA LEU A 4 17.32 -13.72 12.03
C LEU A 4 17.08 -12.38 11.32
N GLU A 5 17.90 -12.04 10.32
CA GLU A 5 17.91 -10.73 9.65
C GLU A 5 16.72 -10.49 8.71
N GLY A 6 16.23 -9.24 8.69
CA GLY A 6 15.08 -8.81 7.86
C GLY A 6 15.38 -8.60 6.38
N ASP A 7 16.64 -8.65 5.94
CA ASP A 7 17.06 -8.52 4.54
C ASP A 7 17.64 -9.83 3.95
N GLN A 8 17.71 -10.91 4.74
CA GLN A 8 18.21 -12.25 4.36
C GLN A 8 19.65 -12.28 3.80
N ILE A 9 20.51 -11.34 4.19
CA ILE A 9 21.91 -11.27 3.69
C ILE A 9 22.96 -11.85 4.66
N GLY A 10 22.55 -12.49 5.76
CA GLY A 10 23.44 -13.22 6.68
C GLY A 10 24.12 -12.40 7.79
N ASN A 11 23.65 -11.19 8.09
CA ASN A 11 24.16 -10.36 9.18
C ASN A 11 23.05 -9.83 10.14
N ALA A 12 22.62 -10.68 11.08
CA ALA A 12 21.64 -10.33 12.12
C ALA A 12 21.83 -8.93 12.75
N ARG A 13 20.91 -8.00 12.42
CA ARG A 13 20.69 -6.74 13.17
C ARG A 13 19.45 -6.92 14.05
N CYS A 14 19.53 -6.52 15.31
CA CYS A 14 18.41 -6.58 16.25
C CYS A 14 17.42 -5.44 15.94
N ASP A 15 16.32 -5.72 15.24
CA ASP A 15 15.20 -4.79 15.12
C ASP A 15 14.23 -4.98 16.31
N MET A 16 13.95 -3.90 17.05
CA MET A 16 12.96 -3.93 18.13
C MET A 16 11.55 -3.83 17.54
N GLY A 17 10.75 -4.91 17.67
CA GLY A 17 9.31 -4.88 17.39
C GLY A 17 8.86 -5.57 16.09
N ALA A 18 9.75 -6.21 15.33
CA ALA A 18 9.36 -7.01 14.17
C ALA A 18 8.78 -8.38 14.60
N ILE A 19 7.52 -8.65 14.29
CA ILE A 19 6.95 -10.00 14.29
C ILE A 19 7.01 -10.50 12.85
N GLU A 20 7.85 -11.50 12.61
CA GLU A 20 7.92 -12.21 11.33
C GLU A 20 6.71 -13.15 11.23
N VAL A 21 5.71 -12.76 10.43
CA VAL A 21 4.63 -13.67 10.02
C VAL A 21 5.15 -14.49 8.84
N SER A 22 5.36 -15.79 9.09
CA SER A 22 5.74 -16.74 8.06
C SER A 22 4.65 -16.80 6.99
N THR A 23 4.99 -16.37 5.77
CA THR A 23 4.26 -16.64 4.52
C THR A 23 2.82 -16.14 4.44
N ALA A 24 2.59 -14.85 4.69
CA ALA A 24 1.37 -14.23 4.17
C ALA A 24 1.43 -14.14 2.63
N PRO A 25 0.32 -14.40 1.92
CA PRO A 25 0.31 -14.33 0.46
C PRO A 25 0.68 -12.91 0.02
N VAL A 26 1.59 -12.77 -0.94
CA VAL A 26 1.99 -11.49 -1.54
C VAL A 26 1.09 -11.20 -2.74
N ALA A 27 0.42 -10.05 -2.77
CA ALA A 27 -0.32 -9.57 -3.94
C ALA A 27 0.43 -8.42 -4.61
N THR A 28 0.27 -8.32 -5.93
CA THR A 28 0.68 -7.13 -6.69
C THR A 28 -0.57 -6.42 -7.19
N TYR A 29 -0.79 -5.20 -6.74
CA TYR A 29 -1.90 -4.36 -7.20
C TYR A 29 -1.38 -3.40 -8.28
N LEU A 30 -1.86 -3.56 -9.51
CA LEU A 30 -1.46 -2.74 -10.65
C LEU A 30 -2.35 -1.51 -10.79
N VAL A 31 -1.84 -0.35 -10.40
CA VAL A 31 -2.52 0.95 -10.55
C VAL A 31 -2.54 1.35 -12.03
N ASN A 32 -3.72 1.26 -12.64
CA ASN A 32 -3.96 1.58 -14.04
C ASN A 32 -4.82 2.85 -14.23
N LEU A 33 -5.34 3.45 -13.16
CA LEU A 33 -6.13 4.67 -13.21
C LEU A 33 -5.52 5.76 -12.31
N ARG A 34 -4.98 6.82 -12.93
CA ARG A 34 -4.17 7.86 -12.24
C ARG A 34 -4.88 9.19 -11.98
N ASN A 35 -5.97 9.46 -12.68
CA ASN A 35 -6.65 10.76 -12.70
C ASN A 35 -7.88 10.80 -11.78
N THR A 36 -8.11 9.73 -11.03
CA THR A 36 -9.24 9.59 -10.11
C THR A 36 -8.75 8.96 -8.83
N ASP A 37 -9.46 9.27 -7.75
CA ASP A 37 -9.11 8.88 -6.40
C ASP A 37 -10.34 8.26 -5.72
N THR A 38 -10.66 7.04 -6.15
CA THR A 38 -11.81 6.28 -5.69
C THR A 38 -11.35 5.11 -4.82
N PRO A 39 -12.07 4.82 -3.72
CA PRO A 39 -11.79 3.63 -2.92
C PRO A 39 -12.03 2.35 -3.72
N ASP A 40 -11.51 1.24 -3.22
CA ASP A 40 -11.88 -0.08 -3.71
C ASP A 40 -13.36 -0.36 -3.43
N ALA A 41 -14.06 -0.95 -4.40
CA ALA A 41 -15.49 -1.23 -4.28
C ALA A 41 -15.79 -2.43 -3.36
N SER A 42 -14.82 -3.33 -3.16
CA SER A 42 -14.98 -4.54 -2.37
C SER A 42 -13.65 -5.06 -1.80
N LEU A 43 -13.40 -4.73 -0.53
CA LEU A 43 -12.22 -5.22 0.20
C LEU A 43 -12.22 -6.74 0.48
N ALA A 44 -13.36 -7.41 0.24
CA ALA A 44 -13.52 -8.83 0.49
C ALA A 44 -13.00 -9.70 -0.67
N ASP A 45 -12.62 -9.11 -1.80
CA ASP A 45 -12.06 -9.81 -2.94
C ASP A 45 -10.56 -9.51 -3.12
N PRO A 46 -9.82 -10.36 -3.86
CA PRO A 46 -8.38 -10.19 -4.03
C PRO A 46 -8.00 -9.17 -5.11
N ASN A 47 -8.97 -8.47 -5.72
CA ASN A 47 -8.73 -7.55 -6.82
C ASN A 47 -8.73 -6.10 -6.30
N CYS A 48 -7.91 -5.28 -6.94
CA CYS A 48 -8.02 -3.84 -6.82
C CYS A 48 -8.99 -3.33 -7.88
N ASP A 49 -10.24 -3.07 -7.51
CA ASP A 49 -11.27 -2.62 -8.45
C ASP A 49 -12.21 -1.58 -7.83
N ALA A 50 -12.18 -0.37 -8.37
CA ALA A 50 -13.01 0.73 -7.88
C ALA A 50 -14.45 0.72 -8.42
N ASP A 51 -14.77 -0.07 -9.46
CA ASP A 51 -16.12 -0.10 -10.05
C ASP A 51 -16.46 -1.48 -10.64
N LEU A 52 -17.10 -2.32 -9.81
CA LEU A 52 -17.56 -3.67 -10.17
C LEU A 52 -18.55 -3.71 -11.35
N THR A 53 -19.09 -2.57 -11.79
CA THR A 53 -20.04 -2.50 -12.91
C THR A 53 -19.33 -2.30 -14.26
N ARG A 54 -18.05 -1.90 -14.24
CA ARG A 54 -17.27 -1.66 -15.45
C ARG A 54 -16.35 -2.85 -15.73
N PRO A 55 -16.20 -3.23 -17.01
CA PRO A 55 -15.31 -4.32 -17.38
C PRO A 55 -13.84 -3.96 -17.14
N GLY A 56 -13.09 -4.92 -16.57
CA GLY A 56 -11.69 -4.77 -16.19
C GLY A 56 -11.53 -4.12 -14.82
N ASN A 57 -10.33 -4.20 -14.24
CA ASN A 57 -10.08 -3.66 -12.90
C ASN A 57 -9.74 -2.17 -13.01
N GLN A 58 -10.51 -1.28 -12.41
CA GLN A 58 -10.14 0.14 -12.32
C GLN A 58 -9.41 0.41 -11.00
N CYS A 59 -8.11 0.12 -11.00
CA CYS A 59 -7.29 0.24 -9.81
C CYS A 59 -6.70 1.64 -9.70
N THR A 60 -7.19 2.41 -8.74
CA THR A 60 -6.56 3.67 -8.31
C THR A 60 -5.52 3.41 -7.23
N LEU A 61 -4.66 4.40 -6.96
CA LEU A 61 -3.70 4.30 -5.86
C LEU A 61 -4.40 4.09 -4.50
N ARG A 62 -5.53 4.77 -4.25
CA ARG A 62 -6.27 4.62 -3.00
C ARG A 62 -6.88 3.22 -2.89
N ALA A 63 -7.48 2.70 -3.96
CA ALA A 63 -8.01 1.33 -3.97
C ALA A 63 -6.91 0.30 -3.66
N ALA A 64 -5.74 0.43 -4.31
CA ALA A 64 -4.62 -0.47 -4.12
C ALA A 64 -4.09 -0.47 -2.67
N VAL A 65 -3.96 0.72 -2.06
CA VAL A 65 -3.56 0.88 -0.66
C VAL A 65 -4.62 0.34 0.30
N MET A 66 -5.90 0.55 0.01
CA MET A 66 -6.98 0.01 0.85
C MET A 66 -6.98 -1.52 0.87
N GLN A 67 -6.80 -2.16 -0.28
CA GLN A 67 -6.65 -3.61 -0.38
C GLN A 67 -5.42 -4.12 0.38
N ALA A 68 -4.27 -3.49 0.17
CA ALA A 68 -3.03 -3.84 0.86
C ALA A 68 -3.13 -3.68 2.39
N ASN A 69 -3.89 -2.70 2.88
CA ASN A 69 -4.10 -2.51 4.32
C ASN A 69 -5.12 -3.51 4.91
N HIS A 70 -6.09 -3.97 4.11
CA HIS A 70 -7.06 -4.97 4.55
C HIS A 70 -6.42 -6.36 4.64
N LYS A 71 -5.47 -6.64 3.75
CA LYS A 71 -4.79 -7.92 3.68
C LYS A 71 -3.54 -7.97 4.57
N PRO A 72 -3.38 -8.99 5.42
CA PRO A 72 -2.14 -9.18 6.15
C PRO A 72 -1.03 -9.63 5.18
N GLY A 73 0.18 -9.07 5.33
CA GLY A 73 1.37 -9.49 4.61
C GLY A 73 2.04 -8.38 3.80
N PRO A 74 3.21 -8.67 3.20
CA PRO A 74 3.92 -7.71 2.37
C PRO A 74 3.30 -7.69 0.97
N ASP A 75 2.49 -6.67 0.68
CA ASP A 75 1.92 -6.44 -0.65
C ASP A 75 2.76 -5.44 -1.47
N ARG A 76 2.68 -5.55 -2.80
CA ARG A 76 3.37 -4.67 -3.75
C ARG A 76 2.37 -3.79 -4.50
N ILE A 77 2.56 -2.49 -4.43
CA ILE A 77 1.87 -1.53 -5.30
C ILE A 77 2.74 -1.31 -6.53
N GLN A 78 2.20 -1.59 -7.71
CA GLN A 78 2.89 -1.39 -8.99
C GLN A 78 2.11 -0.39 -9.84
N PHE A 79 2.81 0.57 -10.43
CA PHE A 79 2.22 1.50 -11.38
C PHE A 79 2.34 0.95 -12.79
N ASP A 80 1.26 1.07 -13.56
CA ASP A 80 1.30 0.75 -14.99
C ASP A 80 2.11 1.82 -15.74
N HIS A 81 3.20 1.39 -16.37
CA HIS A 81 4.10 2.26 -17.15
C HIS A 81 3.46 2.63 -18.49
N ALA A 82 2.46 1.86 -18.96
CA ALA A 82 1.73 2.15 -20.18
C ALA A 82 0.87 3.42 -20.09
N LEU A 83 0.67 3.98 -18.89
CA LEU A 83 -0.01 5.26 -18.71
C LEU A 83 0.83 6.44 -19.20
N GLY A 84 2.12 6.25 -19.46
CA GLY A 84 3.06 7.24 -20.00
C GLY A 84 4.17 7.58 -19.02
N ASP A 85 5.35 7.90 -19.54
CA ASP A 85 6.60 8.10 -18.77
C ASP A 85 6.62 9.34 -17.86
N ALA A 86 5.46 9.97 -17.64
CA ALA A 86 5.35 11.09 -16.71
C ALA A 86 5.51 10.58 -15.28
N PRO A 87 6.33 11.26 -14.44
CA PRO A 87 6.50 10.85 -13.05
C PRO A 87 5.18 10.92 -12.28
N PHE A 88 4.90 9.92 -11.46
CA PHE A 88 3.77 9.95 -10.52
C PHE A 88 4.05 11.00 -9.44
N GLN A 89 3.30 12.11 -9.47
CA GLN A 89 3.37 13.13 -8.42
C GLN A 89 2.44 12.77 -7.27
N LEU A 90 3.03 12.28 -6.18
CA LEU A 90 2.37 12.11 -4.90
C LEU A 90 2.35 13.46 -4.17
N SER A 91 1.32 14.26 -4.43
CA SER A 91 1.12 15.49 -3.68
C SER A 91 0.48 15.14 -2.34
N VAL A 92 1.26 15.24 -1.27
CA VAL A 92 0.69 15.27 0.07
C VAL A 92 -0.01 16.60 0.22
N CYS A 93 -1.26 16.60 0.70
CA CYS A 93 -1.95 17.85 1.00
C CYS A 93 -1.04 18.64 1.97
N SER A 94 -0.57 19.82 1.55
CA SER A 94 0.42 20.62 2.29
C SER A 94 -0.08 21.17 3.62
N GLN A 95 -1.27 20.75 4.06
CA GLN A 95 -1.74 20.93 5.42
C GLN A 95 -1.42 19.65 6.20
N ALA A 96 -0.25 19.64 6.83
CA ALA A 96 -0.20 18.99 8.13
C ALA A 96 -1.37 19.56 8.95
N PRO A 97 -2.23 18.75 9.58
CA PRO A 97 -3.12 19.29 10.60
C PRO A 97 -2.21 20.10 11.53
N ASN A 98 -2.58 21.34 11.83
CA ASN A 98 -1.92 22.09 12.89
C ASN A 98 -2.06 21.24 14.15
N LEU A 99 -1.07 20.38 14.41
CA LEU A 99 -0.91 19.67 15.66
C LEU A 99 -0.62 20.78 16.65
N ARG A 100 -1.69 21.37 17.20
CA ARG A 100 -1.57 22.22 18.37
C ARG A 100 -0.80 21.39 19.38
N PRO A 101 0.28 21.92 20.01
CA PRO A 101 0.90 21.22 21.11
C PRO A 101 -0.22 20.88 22.09
N ALA A 102 -0.28 19.63 22.54
CA ALA A 102 -1.18 19.23 23.60
C ALA A 102 -1.01 20.26 24.73
N SER A 103 -2.06 21.02 25.02
CA SER A 103 -2.03 21.98 26.11
C SER A 103 -1.70 21.19 27.38
N ALA A 104 -0.55 21.47 27.96
CA ALA A 104 -0.21 20.97 29.28
C ALA A 104 -1.21 21.57 30.27
N ILE A 105 -2.10 20.73 30.79
CA ILE A 105 -2.82 20.96 32.05
C ILE A 105 -2.56 19.72 32.89
#